data_AF-A0A953GW72-F1
#
_entry.id   AF-A0A953GW72-F1
#
_cell.length_a   1.000
_cell.length_b   1.000
_cell.length_c   1.000
_cell.angle_alpha   90.00
_cell.angle_beta   90.00
_cell.angle_gamma   90.00
#
_symmetry.space_group_name_H-M   'P 1'
#
loop_
_entity.id
_entity.type
_entity.pdbx_description
1 polymer ?
#
loop_
_entity_poly.entity_id
_entity_poly.type
_entity_poly.pdbx_seq_one_letter_code
_entity_poly.pdbx_strand_id
1 'polypeptide(L)'
;MQPKIHVFDGVPFVATPYRAGTFIRQDVFWRQFTVTCQGNIEYPEDDPVYGTWWTPYSLVLGQHGLIEEAMALAAACVTKDEFDLTSEIEALDFRPELVLVRDPLDRLVLAGHVEGQRICWCNPVSSQDDAAGVAKQVDELRDEAAYEAGWDNYCTAEHLRLRARALAGRLVDPFWQEHARMAVQLVASL
;
A
#
# COMPACT_ATOMS: atom_id res chain seq x y z
N MET A 1 -0.93 8.42 -18.20
CA MET A 1 -1.14 9.82 -18.63
C MET A 1 0.14 10.61 -18.34
N GLN A 2 0.66 11.42 -19.26
CA GLN A 2 1.82 12.28 -18.94
C GLN A 2 1.34 13.68 -18.54
N PRO A 3 1.67 14.17 -17.32
CA PRO A 3 1.20 15.47 -16.87
C PRO A 3 1.99 16.60 -17.54
N LYS A 4 1.34 17.75 -17.75
CA LYS A 4 1.98 18.89 -18.42
C LYS A 4 2.96 19.58 -17.48
N ILE A 5 4.14 19.90 -18.00
CA ILE A 5 5.19 20.64 -17.28
C ILE A 5 5.18 22.10 -17.75
N HIS A 6 5.24 23.02 -16.80
CA HIS A 6 5.27 24.46 -16.99
C HIS A 6 6.51 25.02 -16.31
N VAL A 7 7.18 25.99 -16.94
CA VAL A 7 8.37 26.64 -16.39
C VAL A 7 8.01 28.04 -15.95
N PHE A 8 8.21 28.34 -14.67
CA PHE A 8 8.03 29.67 -14.08
C PHE A 8 9.39 30.12 -13.53
N ASP A 9 9.91 31.23 -14.04
CA ASP A 9 11.22 31.79 -13.65
C ASP A 9 12.37 30.76 -13.63
N GLY A 10 12.38 29.86 -14.63
CA GLY A 10 13.40 28.81 -14.76
C GLY A 10 13.19 27.57 -13.87
N VAL A 11 12.14 27.55 -13.05
CA VAL A 11 11.80 26.41 -12.18
C VAL A 11 10.65 25.61 -12.81
N PRO A 12 10.79 24.28 -12.94
CA PRO A 12 9.73 23.45 -13.52
C PRO A 12 8.66 23.06 -12.50
N PHE A 13 7.41 23.13 -12.94
CA PHE A 13 6.22 22.76 -12.20
C PHE A 13 5.33 21.83 -13.02
N VAL A 14 4.71 20.87 -12.36
CA VAL A 14 3.74 19.95 -12.95
C VAL A 14 2.33 20.47 -12.68
N ALA A 15 1.52 20.59 -13.73
CA ALA A 15 0.08 20.76 -13.58
C ALA A 15 -0.51 19.45 -13.07
N THR A 16 -0.84 19.39 -11.78
CA THR A 16 -1.25 18.12 -11.14
C THR A 16 -2.63 17.67 -11.65
N PRO A 17 -2.79 16.38 -12.00
CA PRO A 17 -4.11 15.86 -12.40
C PRO A 17 -5.09 15.76 -11.21
N TYR A 18 -4.59 15.87 -9.97
CA TYR A 18 -5.38 15.69 -8.76
C TYR A 18 -6.06 16.97 -8.26
N ARG A 19 -5.71 18.12 -8.83
CA ARG A 19 -6.35 19.38 -8.50
C ARG A 19 -6.24 20.36 -9.67
N ALA A 20 -7.38 20.61 -10.33
CA ALA A 20 -7.45 21.53 -11.45
C ALA A 20 -6.87 22.91 -11.09
N GLY A 21 -6.08 23.48 -12.01
CA GLY A 21 -5.46 24.79 -11.83
C GLY A 21 -4.31 24.85 -10.82
N THR A 22 -3.89 23.71 -10.24
CA THR A 22 -2.79 23.67 -9.28
C THR A 22 -1.49 23.22 -9.95
N PHE A 23 -0.39 23.90 -9.60
CA PHE A 23 0.95 23.59 -10.05
C PHE A 23 1.81 23.18 -8.85
N ILE A 24 2.52 22.06 -8.97
CA ILE A 24 3.41 21.53 -7.93
C ILE A 24 4.83 21.52 -8.49
N ARG A 25 5.83 21.95 -7.72
CA ARG A 25 7.24 21.90 -8.15
C ARG A 25 7.58 20.48 -8.60
N GLN A 26 8.25 20.32 -9.73
CA GLN A 26 8.36 19.02 -10.40
C GLN A 26 8.97 17.92 -9.50
N ASP A 27 10.02 18.22 -8.77
CA ASP A 27 10.68 17.32 -7.82
C ASP A 27 9.78 16.92 -6.65
N VAL A 28 8.91 17.82 -6.18
CA VAL A 28 7.92 17.54 -5.14
C VAL A 28 6.82 16.65 -5.70
N PHE A 29 6.34 16.94 -6.91
CA PHE A 29 5.31 16.16 -7.58
C PHE A 29 5.73 14.69 -7.72
N TRP A 30 6.94 14.43 -8.24
CA TRP A 30 7.40 13.05 -8.47
C TRP A 30 7.66 12.23 -7.22
N ARG A 31 7.65 12.86 -6.03
CA ARG A 31 7.83 12.20 -4.75
C ARG A 31 6.58 12.27 -3.86
N GLN A 32 5.46 12.73 -4.40
CA GLN A 32 4.27 12.99 -3.58
C GLN A 32 3.64 11.70 -3.07
N PHE A 33 3.75 10.58 -3.78
CA PHE A 33 3.27 9.30 -3.30
C PHE A 33 4.41 8.42 -2.85
N THR A 34 4.32 7.92 -1.63
CA THR A 34 5.21 6.85 -1.12
C THR A 34 4.46 5.53 -1.23
N VAL A 35 5.11 4.55 -1.88
CA VAL A 35 4.60 3.20 -2.05
C VAL A 35 5.29 2.30 -1.04
N THR A 36 4.50 1.61 -0.22
CA THR A 36 5.01 0.65 0.76
C THR A 36 4.37 -0.71 0.54
N CYS A 37 5.11 -1.77 0.85
CA CYS A 37 4.59 -3.13 0.89
C CYS A 37 4.77 -3.68 2.30
N GLN A 38 3.66 -4.00 2.95
CA GLN A 38 3.63 -4.72 4.20
C GLN A 38 3.59 -6.20 3.92
N GLY A 39 4.32 -6.96 4.73
CA GLY A 39 4.42 -8.41 4.59
C GLY A 39 5.17 -9.00 5.77
N ASN A 40 5.79 -10.13 5.55
CA ASN A 40 6.70 -10.75 6.50
C ASN A 40 8.09 -10.88 5.87
N ILE A 41 9.13 -10.53 6.62
CA ILE A 41 10.53 -10.73 6.22
C ILE A 41 11.06 -12.00 6.88
N GLU A 42 11.91 -12.74 6.18
CA GLU A 42 12.55 -13.97 6.65
C GLU A 42 13.98 -13.70 7.12
N TYR A 43 14.33 -14.26 8.28
CA TYR A 43 15.69 -14.26 8.81
C TYR A 43 16.12 -15.69 9.18
N PRO A 44 17.43 -15.97 9.20
CA PRO A 44 17.94 -17.19 9.80
C PRO A 44 17.74 -17.17 11.32
N GLU A 45 17.57 -18.35 11.91
CA GLU A 45 17.77 -18.55 13.35
C GLU A 45 19.25 -18.44 13.71
N ASP A 46 19.56 -18.03 14.95
CA ASP A 46 20.95 -17.92 15.44
C ASP A 46 21.73 -19.23 15.30
N ASP A 47 21.05 -20.36 15.53
CA ASP A 47 21.55 -21.69 15.20
C ASP A 47 20.86 -22.21 13.93
N PRO A 48 21.60 -22.37 12.82
CA PRO A 48 21.06 -22.81 11.54
C PRO A 48 20.31 -24.15 11.57
N VAL A 49 20.49 -24.97 12.62
CA VAL A 49 19.74 -26.22 12.81
C VAL A 49 18.25 -25.96 13.01
N TYR A 50 17.86 -24.79 13.52
CA TYR A 50 16.45 -24.42 13.74
C TYR A 50 15.78 -23.79 12.51
N GLY A 51 16.54 -23.53 11.43
CA GLY A 51 16.01 -23.04 10.16
C GLY A 51 15.86 -21.52 10.12
N THR A 52 14.67 -21.06 9.74
CA THR A 52 14.35 -19.64 9.52
C THR A 52 13.07 -19.26 10.26
N TRP A 53 12.91 -17.97 10.52
CA TRP A 53 11.71 -17.41 11.12
C TRP A 53 11.23 -16.19 10.33
N TRP A 54 9.92 -15.94 10.40
CA TRP A 54 9.25 -14.87 9.67
C TRP A 54 8.69 -13.84 10.65
N THR A 55 8.80 -12.56 10.31
CA THR A 55 8.28 -11.47 11.15
C THR A 55 7.68 -10.34 10.34
N PRO A 56 6.65 -9.64 10.87
CA PRO A 56 6.04 -8.53 10.15
C PRO A 56 7.04 -7.43 9.82
N TYR A 57 7.02 -6.98 8.57
CA TYR A 57 7.90 -5.92 8.09
C TYR A 57 7.22 -5.06 7.02
N SER A 58 7.66 -3.82 6.86
CA SER A 58 7.14 -2.88 5.85
C SER A 58 8.28 -2.28 5.03
N LEU A 59 8.31 -2.61 3.74
CA LEU A 59 9.30 -2.09 2.80
C LEU A 59 8.77 -0.84 2.10
N VAL A 60 9.67 0.12 1.82
CA VAL A 60 9.40 1.21 0.89
C VAL A 60 9.80 0.74 -0.51
N LEU A 61 8.84 0.64 -1.42
CA LEU A 61 9.11 0.22 -2.80
C LEU A 61 9.64 1.39 -3.65
N GLY A 62 9.27 2.61 -3.27
CA GLY A 62 9.70 3.83 -3.96
C GLY A 62 8.68 4.95 -3.86
N GLN A 63 8.88 5.97 -4.68
CA GLN A 63 8.02 7.14 -4.75
C GLN A 63 7.63 7.46 -6.18
N HIS A 64 6.40 7.95 -6.37
CA HIS A 64 5.89 8.38 -7.67
C HIS A 64 5.02 9.61 -7.58
N GLY A 65 4.84 10.26 -8.74
CA GLY A 65 3.94 11.40 -8.89
C GLY A 65 2.53 11.02 -9.32
N LEU A 66 2.33 9.81 -9.85
CA LEU A 66 1.02 9.35 -10.31
C LEU A 66 0.59 8.07 -9.59
N ILE A 67 -0.70 7.96 -9.28
CA ILE A 67 -1.31 6.76 -8.68
C ILE A 67 -1.06 5.55 -9.58
N GLU A 68 -1.23 5.69 -10.89
CA GLU A 68 -1.05 4.62 -11.86
C GLU A 68 0.41 4.16 -11.96
N GLU A 69 1.36 5.08 -11.84
CA GLU A 69 2.78 4.73 -11.79
C GLU A 69 3.14 4.05 -10.46
N ALA A 70 2.57 4.51 -9.34
CA ALA A 70 2.71 3.85 -8.05
C ALA A 70 2.14 2.42 -8.08
N MET A 71 0.99 2.23 -8.73
CA MET A 71 0.40 0.90 -8.94
C MET A 71 1.29 0.02 -9.83
N ALA A 72 1.85 0.57 -10.92
CA ALA A 72 2.73 -0.15 -11.82
C ALA A 72 4.06 -0.56 -11.15
N LEU A 73 4.64 0.33 -10.33
CA LEU A 73 5.82 0.03 -9.50
C LEU A 73 5.53 -1.16 -8.59
N ALA A 74 4.46 -1.08 -7.80
CA ALA A 74 4.10 -2.15 -6.87
C ALA A 74 3.84 -3.47 -7.59
N ALA A 75 3.09 -3.44 -8.71
CA ALA A 75 2.81 -4.62 -9.51
C ALA A 75 4.08 -5.24 -10.07
N ALA A 76 5.06 -4.43 -10.50
CA ALA A 76 6.34 -4.93 -10.98
C ALA A 76 7.13 -5.64 -9.89
N CYS A 77 7.23 -5.06 -8.68
CA CYS A 77 7.88 -5.69 -7.53
C CYS A 77 7.22 -7.03 -7.19
N VAL A 78 5.89 -7.05 -7.03
CA VAL A 78 5.13 -8.27 -6.67
C VAL A 78 5.17 -9.34 -7.75
N THR A 79 5.11 -8.96 -9.03
CA THR A 79 5.10 -9.95 -10.13
C THR A 79 6.47 -10.62 -10.29
N LYS A 80 7.54 -9.85 -10.11
CA LYS A 80 8.91 -10.35 -10.26
C LYS A 80 9.49 -10.94 -8.98
N ASP A 81 8.81 -10.73 -7.86
CA ASP A 81 9.31 -11.06 -6.53
C ASP A 81 10.65 -10.35 -6.22
N GLU A 82 10.76 -9.09 -6.65
CA GLU A 82 11.96 -8.27 -6.52
C GLU A 82 11.73 -7.20 -5.43
N PHE A 83 12.23 -7.48 -4.23
CA PHE A 83 12.17 -6.59 -3.07
C PHE A 83 13.58 -6.18 -2.62
N ASP A 84 13.77 -4.89 -2.36
CA ASP A 84 15.06 -4.36 -1.87
C ASP A 84 15.18 -4.61 -0.36
N LEU A 85 15.95 -5.64 -0.01
CA LEU A 85 16.26 -6.00 1.38
C LEU A 85 17.64 -5.50 1.82
N THR A 86 18.32 -4.64 1.03
CA THR A 86 19.72 -4.27 1.29
C THR A 86 19.93 -3.52 2.61
N SER A 87 18.90 -2.89 3.15
CA SER A 87 18.92 -2.24 4.47
C SER A 87 18.82 -3.24 5.64
N GLU A 88 18.38 -4.47 5.37
CA GLU A 88 18.15 -5.51 6.37
C GLU A 88 19.26 -6.55 6.33
N ILE A 89 20.10 -6.51 7.36
CA ILE A 89 21.23 -7.43 7.50
C ILE A 89 20.68 -8.86 7.66
N GLU A 90 21.23 -9.81 6.90
CA GLU A 90 20.89 -11.24 6.96
C GLU A 90 19.46 -11.61 6.53
N ALA A 91 18.66 -10.65 6.04
CA ALA A 91 17.35 -10.96 5.48
C ALA A 91 17.48 -11.90 4.27
N LEU A 92 16.67 -12.95 4.26
CA LEU A 92 16.71 -14.01 3.24
C LEU A 92 15.64 -13.80 2.16
N ASP A 93 14.43 -13.46 2.59
CA ASP A 93 13.25 -13.38 1.72
C ASP A 93 12.20 -12.42 2.29
N PHE A 94 11.20 -12.07 1.48
CA PHE A 94 10.06 -11.25 1.86
C PHE A 94 8.76 -11.75 1.24
N ARG A 95 7.76 -12.01 2.08
CA ARG A 95 6.42 -12.42 1.69
C ARG A 95 5.48 -11.22 1.71
N PRO A 96 5.16 -10.61 0.55
CA PRO A 96 4.27 -9.45 0.48
C PRO A 96 2.82 -9.83 0.82
N GLU A 97 2.11 -8.92 1.50
CA GLU A 97 0.71 -9.13 1.89
C GLU A 97 -0.20 -7.95 1.50
N LEU A 98 0.27 -6.72 1.66
CA LEU A 98 -0.53 -5.52 1.45
C LEU A 98 0.33 -4.37 0.92
N VAL A 99 -0.05 -3.82 -0.22
CA VAL A 99 0.55 -2.61 -0.77
C VAL A 99 -0.26 -1.39 -0.33
N LEU A 100 0.42 -0.35 0.11
CA LEU A 100 -0.17 0.93 0.51
C LEU A 100 0.49 2.08 -0.23
N VAL A 101 -0.33 2.96 -0.80
CA VAL A 101 0.10 4.24 -1.39
C VAL A 101 -0.36 5.36 -0.46
N ARG A 102 0.57 6.21 -0.05
CA ARG A 102 0.30 7.37 0.83
C ARG A 102 0.83 8.66 0.24
N ASP A 103 0.12 9.74 0.53
CA ASP A 103 0.58 11.08 0.18
C ASP A 103 1.53 11.65 1.26
N PRO A 104 2.06 12.88 1.10
CA PRO A 104 3.03 13.44 2.04
C PRO A 104 2.43 13.80 3.42
N LEU A 105 1.11 13.78 3.56
CA LEU A 105 0.38 14.00 4.81
C LEU A 105 -0.01 12.67 5.47
N ASP A 106 0.58 11.55 5.03
CA ASP A 106 0.28 10.18 5.47
C ASP A 106 -1.17 9.75 5.19
N ARG A 107 -1.88 10.45 4.31
CA ARG A 107 -3.25 10.09 3.93
C ARG A 107 -3.21 8.88 3.01
N LEU A 108 -4.06 7.89 3.29
CA LEU A 108 -4.21 6.72 2.43
C LEU A 108 -4.77 7.16 1.07
N VAL A 109 -4.00 6.91 0.01
CA VAL A 109 -4.37 7.18 -1.38
C VAL A 109 -4.99 5.94 -2.02
N LEU A 110 -4.36 4.79 -1.83
CA LEU A 110 -4.80 3.52 -2.38
C LEU A 110 -4.20 2.36 -1.58
N ALA A 111 -4.90 1.23 -1.51
CA ALA A 111 -4.39 -0.02 -0.96
C ALA A 111 -4.70 -1.19 -1.90
N GLY A 112 -3.89 -2.24 -1.85
CA GLY A 112 -4.16 -3.48 -2.57
C GLY A 112 -3.60 -4.68 -1.83
N HIS A 113 -4.37 -5.77 -1.78
CA HIS A 113 -3.94 -7.03 -1.18
C HIS A 113 -3.14 -7.85 -2.20
N VAL A 114 -2.09 -8.53 -1.75
CA VAL A 114 -1.28 -9.40 -2.60
C VAL A 114 -1.81 -10.83 -2.55
N GLU A 115 -2.21 -11.35 -3.71
CA GLU A 115 -2.67 -12.73 -3.91
C GLU A 115 -1.75 -13.43 -4.91
N GLY A 116 -0.80 -14.22 -4.39
CA GLY A 116 0.29 -14.77 -5.19
C GLY A 116 1.13 -13.65 -5.80
N GLN A 117 1.28 -13.66 -7.13
CA GLN A 117 2.06 -12.65 -7.88
C GLN A 117 1.19 -11.49 -8.41
N ARG A 118 0.02 -11.24 -7.80
CA ARG A 118 -0.92 -10.20 -8.25
C ARG A 118 -1.36 -9.32 -7.10
N ILE A 119 -1.69 -8.07 -7.42
CA ILE A 119 -2.28 -7.12 -6.48
C ILE A 119 -3.77 -6.97 -6.79
N CYS A 120 -4.61 -7.36 -5.83
CA CYS A 120 -6.04 -7.10 -5.79
C CYS A 120 -6.27 -5.71 -5.16
N TRP A 121 -6.35 -4.67 -6.00
CA TRP A 121 -6.57 -3.31 -5.54
C TRP A 121 -7.94 -3.13 -4.88
N CYS A 122 -7.97 -2.47 -3.73
CA CYS A 122 -9.19 -2.19 -3.00
C CYS A 122 -10.05 -1.17 -3.74
N ASN A 123 -11.34 -1.43 -3.88
CA ASN A 123 -12.30 -0.42 -4.34
C ASN A 123 -12.65 0.52 -3.17
N PRO A 124 -12.32 1.83 -3.25
CA PRO A 124 -12.62 2.79 -2.20
C PRO A 124 -14.12 2.87 -1.90
N VAL A 125 -14.46 3.07 -0.62
CA VAL A 125 -15.85 3.34 -0.23
C VAL A 125 -16.43 4.56 -0.96
N SER A 126 -17.73 4.54 -1.20
CA SER A 126 -18.46 5.57 -1.97
C SER A 126 -19.36 6.47 -1.13
N SER A 127 -19.62 6.10 0.12
CA SER A 127 -20.50 6.85 1.02
C SER A 127 -20.00 6.81 2.46
N GLN A 128 -20.49 7.74 3.29
CA GLN A 128 -20.17 7.76 4.73
C GLN A 128 -20.74 6.54 5.46
N ASP A 129 -21.93 6.08 5.08
CA ASP A 129 -22.55 4.89 5.66
C ASP A 129 -21.72 3.63 5.35
N ASP A 130 -21.23 3.50 4.11
CA ASP A 130 -20.31 2.41 3.73
C ASP A 130 -19.00 2.49 4.53
N ALA A 131 -18.45 3.70 4.70
CA ALA A 131 -17.23 3.91 5.46
C ALA A 131 -17.41 3.51 6.93
N ALA A 132 -18.52 3.88 7.55
CA ALA A 132 -18.86 3.50 8.93
C ALA A 132 -19.04 1.99 9.07
N GLY A 133 -19.74 1.35 8.12
CA GLY A 133 -19.92 -0.10 8.09
C GLY A 133 -18.60 -0.86 7.94
N VAL A 134 -17.70 -0.38 7.07
CA VAL A 134 -16.36 -0.95 6.90
C VAL A 134 -15.52 -0.75 8.16
N ALA A 135 -15.51 0.45 8.75
CA ALA A 135 -14.77 0.71 9.98
C ALA A 135 -15.22 -0.22 11.13
N LYS A 136 -16.54 -0.40 11.29
CA LYS A 136 -17.08 -1.34 12.29
C LYS A 136 -16.60 -2.76 12.07
N GLN A 137 -16.63 -3.26 10.83
CA GLN A 137 -16.14 -4.61 10.52
C GLN A 137 -14.63 -4.76 10.74
N VAL A 138 -13.86 -3.71 10.48
CA VAL A 138 -12.42 -3.71 10.78
C VAL A 138 -12.18 -3.85 12.28
N ASP A 139 -12.94 -3.13 13.10
CA ASP A 139 -12.81 -3.19 14.56
C ASP A 139 -13.26 -4.56 15.10
N GLU A 140 -14.37 -5.12 14.59
CA GLU A 140 -14.82 -6.48 14.92
C GLU A 140 -13.74 -7.53 14.62
N LEU A 141 -13.07 -7.44 13.46
CA LEU A 141 -11.98 -8.35 13.10
C LEU A 141 -10.75 -8.20 14.03
N ARG A 142 -10.47 -6.98 14.49
CA ARG A 142 -9.36 -6.71 15.41
C ARG A 142 -9.65 -7.25 16.80
N ASP A 143 -10.87 -7.08 17.28
CA ASP A 143 -11.33 -7.60 18.57
C ASP A 143 -11.27 -9.13 18.57
N GLU A 144 -11.76 -9.77 17.51
CA GLU A 144 -11.67 -11.22 17.34
C GLU A 144 -10.20 -11.69 17.28
N ALA A 145 -9.34 -10.98 16.55
CA ALA A 145 -7.92 -11.31 16.51
C ALA A 145 -7.24 -11.20 17.88
N ALA A 146 -7.64 -10.22 18.70
CA ALA A 146 -7.13 -10.07 20.06
C ALA A 146 -7.64 -11.20 20.97
N TYR A 147 -8.90 -11.60 20.81
CA TYR A 147 -9.49 -12.74 21.50
C TYR A 147 -8.74 -14.03 21.17
N GLU A 148 -8.56 -14.35 19.89
CA GLU A 148 -7.84 -15.55 19.43
C GLU A 148 -6.38 -15.57 19.91
N ALA A 149 -5.70 -14.43 19.90
CA ALA A 149 -4.33 -14.33 20.43
C ALA A 149 -4.29 -14.63 21.95
N GLY A 150 -5.31 -14.25 22.71
CA GLY A 150 -5.43 -14.57 24.14
C GLY A 150 -5.64 -16.07 24.42
N TRP A 151 -6.04 -16.85 23.42
CA TRP A 151 -6.18 -18.31 23.46
C TRP A 151 -4.99 -19.04 22.82
N ASP A 152 -3.86 -18.35 22.61
CA ASP A 152 -2.67 -18.86 21.92
C ASP A 152 -2.91 -19.33 20.47
N ASN A 153 -4.03 -18.91 19.85
CA ASN A 153 -4.35 -19.20 18.44
C ASN A 153 -3.69 -18.18 17.51
N TYR A 154 -2.37 -18.05 17.58
CA TYR A 154 -1.60 -17.00 16.91
C TYR A 154 -1.80 -16.96 15.38
N CYS A 155 -1.84 -18.11 14.71
CA CYS A 155 -2.07 -18.17 13.26
C CYS A 155 -3.43 -17.59 12.87
N THR A 156 -4.48 -17.91 13.64
CA THR A 156 -5.83 -17.38 13.43
C THR A 156 -5.86 -15.87 13.66
N ALA A 157 -5.24 -15.40 14.75
CA ALA A 157 -5.13 -13.99 15.07
C ALA A 157 -4.40 -13.20 13.97
N GLU A 158 -3.30 -13.73 13.43
CA GLU A 158 -2.56 -13.12 12.33
C GLU A 158 -3.42 -13.00 11.07
N HIS A 159 -4.13 -14.07 10.70
CA HIS A 159 -5.02 -14.06 9.54
C HIS A 159 -6.14 -13.02 9.70
N LEU A 160 -6.75 -12.91 10.89
CA LEU A 160 -7.77 -11.91 11.20
C LEU A 160 -7.21 -10.48 11.12
N ARG A 161 -5.99 -10.24 11.61
CA ARG A 161 -5.30 -8.94 11.48
C ARG A 161 -5.01 -8.58 10.03
N LEU A 162 -4.56 -9.54 9.22
CA LEU A 162 -4.36 -9.32 7.78
C LEU A 162 -5.68 -8.95 7.11
N ARG A 163 -6.76 -9.69 7.38
CA ARG A 163 -8.09 -9.39 6.84
C ARG A 163 -8.59 -8.00 7.26
N ALA A 164 -8.36 -7.60 8.52
CA ALA A 164 -8.70 -6.28 9.02
C ALA A 164 -7.91 -5.17 8.28
N ARG A 165 -6.59 -5.35 8.09
CA ARG A 165 -5.74 -4.41 7.33
C ARG A 165 -6.20 -4.29 5.86
N ALA A 166 -6.47 -5.41 5.21
CA ALA A 166 -6.96 -5.43 3.83
C ALA A 166 -8.33 -4.72 3.70
N LEU A 167 -9.25 -4.96 4.64
CA LEU A 167 -10.55 -4.30 4.67
C LEU A 167 -10.43 -2.79 4.92
N ALA A 168 -9.56 -2.39 5.86
CA ALA A 168 -9.25 -0.99 6.14
C ALA A 168 -8.66 -0.26 4.91
N GLY A 169 -8.03 -0.98 3.99
CA GLY A 169 -7.55 -0.45 2.71
C GLY A 169 -8.64 0.20 1.84
N ARG A 170 -9.92 -0.11 2.08
CA ARG A 170 -11.06 0.55 1.41
C ARG A 170 -11.37 1.95 1.95
N LEU A 171 -10.89 2.28 3.16
CA LEU A 171 -11.08 3.57 3.83
C LEU A 171 -10.06 4.61 3.34
N VAL A 172 -9.99 4.79 2.01
CA VAL A 172 -9.18 5.82 1.37
C VAL A 172 -9.63 7.21 1.83
N ASP A 173 -8.67 8.12 2.03
CA ASP A 173 -8.95 9.48 2.45
C ASP A 173 -9.94 10.16 1.47
N PRO A 174 -10.95 10.91 1.95
CA PRO A 174 -11.96 11.52 1.09
C PRO A 174 -11.41 12.33 -0.07
N PHE A 175 -10.25 12.98 0.09
CA PHE A 175 -9.61 13.73 -0.98
C PHE A 175 -9.17 12.84 -2.16
N TRP A 176 -8.79 11.58 -1.89
CA TRP A 176 -8.22 10.65 -2.87
C TRP A 176 -9.24 9.66 -3.44
N GLN A 177 -10.40 9.47 -2.80
CA GLN A 177 -11.36 8.41 -3.15
C GLN A 177 -11.74 8.38 -4.64
N GLU A 178 -12.06 9.53 -5.24
CA GLU A 178 -12.46 9.58 -6.66
C GLU A 178 -11.28 9.25 -7.59
N HIS A 179 -10.11 9.82 -7.32
CA HIS A 179 -8.90 9.55 -8.10
C HIS A 179 -8.46 8.08 -8.01
N ALA A 180 -8.50 7.51 -6.82
CA ALA A 180 -8.19 6.11 -6.57
C ALA A 180 -9.17 5.18 -7.31
N ARG A 181 -10.47 5.48 -7.27
CA ARG A 181 -11.50 4.69 -7.96
C ARG A 181 -11.30 4.70 -9.48
N MET A 182 -11.04 5.87 -10.06
CA MET A 182 -10.74 5.99 -11.49
C MET A 182 -9.48 5.18 -11.86
N ALA A 183 -8.42 5.25 -11.06
CA ALA A 183 -7.19 4.49 -11.30
C ALA A 183 -7.43 2.97 -11.28
N VAL A 184 -8.19 2.47 -10.29
CA VAL A 184 -8.55 1.05 -10.19
C VAL A 184 -9.38 0.59 -11.40
N GLN A 185 -10.35 1.40 -11.84
CA GLN A 185 -11.17 1.09 -13.01
C GLN A 185 -10.35 1.05 -14.30
N LEU A 186 -9.40 1.98 -14.47
CA LEU A 186 -8.50 2.00 -15.61
C LEU A 186 -7.67 0.72 -15.67
N VAL A 187 -7.07 0.29 -14.56
CA VAL A 187 -6.26 -0.93 -14.52
C VAL A 187 -7.10 -2.20 -14.73
N ALA A 188 -8.34 -2.24 -14.23
CA ALA A 188 -9.25 -3.36 -14.46
C ALA A 188 -9.73 -3.50 -15.92
N SER A 189 -9.55 -2.44 -16.73
CA SER A 189 -9.94 -2.41 -18.15
C SER A 189 -8.80 -2.76 -19.12
N LEU A 190 -7.59 -3.01 -18.60
CA LEU A 190 -6.39 -3.41 -19.33
C LEU A 190 -6.19 -4.93 -19.27
#